data_AF-A0A1E7HP47-F1
#
_entry.id   AF-A0A1E7HP47-F1
#
_cell.length_a   1.000
_cell.length_b   1.000
_cell.length_c   1.000
_cell.angle_alpha   90.00
_cell.angle_beta   90.00
_cell.angle_gamma   90.00
#
_symmetry.space_group_name_H-M   'P 1'
#
loop_
_entity.id
_entity.type
_entity.pdbx_description
1 polymer ?
#
loop_
_entity_poly.entity_id
_entity_poly.type
_entity_poly.pdbx_seq_one_letter_code
_entity_poly.pdbx_strand_id
1 'polypeptide(L)'
;MNISDRYRELTDDVRLILDAPVDDSAGEALKAQQIIDQAAQDMEELEELVGDIPQMHLESKLTPVLLKSHSQLDRARLLLVELGAEDRAAAVWELEQKIYRLLNAL
;
A
#
# COMPACT_ATOMS: atom_id res chain seq x y z
N MET A 1 8.32 -17.38 1.40
CA MET A 1 8.83 -16.08 0.90
C MET A 1 9.63 -15.41 1.97
N ASN A 2 10.76 -14.81 1.60
CA ASN A 2 11.53 -13.94 2.48
C ASN A 2 10.86 -12.56 2.61
N ILE A 3 11.39 -11.67 3.45
CA ILE A 3 10.84 -10.33 3.68
C ILE A 3 10.82 -9.49 2.39
N SER A 4 11.89 -9.57 1.59
CA SER A 4 12.03 -8.85 0.32
C SER A 4 10.97 -9.29 -0.69
N ASP A 5 10.71 -10.60 -0.81
CA ASP A 5 9.64 -11.11 -1.69
C ASP A 5 8.26 -10.62 -1.23
N ARG A 6 8.00 -10.63 0.09
CA ARG A 6 6.72 -10.18 0.65
C ARG A 6 6.51 -8.67 0.46
N TYR A 7 7.59 -7.90 0.49
CA TYR A 7 7.55 -6.48 0.19
C TYR A 7 7.18 -6.23 -1.27
N ARG A 8 7.82 -6.95 -2.21
CA ARG A 8 7.53 -6.84 -3.65
C ARG A 8 6.09 -7.23 -3.99
N GLU A 9 5.64 -8.37 -3.48
CA GLU A 9 4.24 -8.82 -3.66
C GLU A 9 3.26 -7.76 -3.15
N LEU A 10 3.55 -7.17 -1.99
CA LEU A 10 2.71 -6.10 -1.44
C LEU A 10 2.73 -4.83 -2.29
N THR A 11 3.88 -4.43 -2.84
CA THR A 11 3.96 -3.30 -3.77
C THR A 11 3.12 -3.56 -5.02
N ASP A 12 3.19 -4.77 -5.59
CA ASP A 12 2.38 -5.18 -6.73
C ASP A 12 0.87 -5.19 -6.40
N ASP A 13 0.50 -5.66 -5.20
CA ASP A 13 -0.89 -5.65 -4.75
C ASP A 13 -1.44 -4.21 -4.65
N VAL A 14 -0.64 -3.25 -4.18
CA VAL A 14 -1.03 -1.83 -4.11
C VAL A 14 -1.26 -1.27 -5.51
N ARG A 15 -0.39 -1.59 -6.48
CA ARG A 15 -0.57 -1.21 -7.89
C ARG A 15 -1.81 -1.82 -8.52
N LEU A 16 -2.12 -3.07 -8.20
CA LEU A 16 -3.30 -3.74 -8.74
C LEU A 16 -4.61 -3.07 -8.29
N ILE A 17 -4.65 -2.50 -7.09
CA ILE A 17 -5.79 -1.69 -6.63
C ILE A 17 -5.90 -0.37 -7.41
N LEU A 18 -4.77 0.21 -7.85
CA LEU A 18 -4.78 1.42 -8.66
C LEU A 18 -5.33 1.18 -10.06
N ASP A 19 -4.97 0.07 -10.68
CA ASP A 19 -5.40 -0.27 -12.04
C ASP A 19 -6.89 -0.68 -12.10
N ALA A 20 -7.52 -0.92 -10.94
CA ALA A 20 -8.94 -1.20 -10.88
C ALA A 20 -9.76 0.01 -11.34
N PRO A 21 -10.72 -0.16 -12.29
CA PRO A 21 -11.48 0.94 -12.84
C PRO A 21 -12.24 1.70 -11.74
N VAL A 22 -12.07 3.02 -11.74
CA VAL A 22 -12.77 3.94 -10.83
C VAL A 22 -14.01 4.45 -11.55
N ASP A 23 -15.17 4.39 -10.89
CA ASP A 23 -16.35 5.11 -11.38
C ASP A 23 -16.08 6.62 -11.21
N ASP A 24 -15.85 7.29 -12.34
CA ASP A 24 -15.27 8.64 -12.44
C ASP A 24 -16.23 9.77 -12.00
N SER A 25 -17.35 9.40 -11.38
CA SER A 25 -18.46 10.29 -11.08
C SER A 25 -18.31 11.10 -9.77
N ALA A 26 -17.23 10.90 -8.98
CA ALA A 26 -17.00 11.62 -7.73
C ALA A 26 -15.54 12.12 -7.56
N GLY A 27 -15.34 13.43 -7.36
CA GLY A 27 -14.01 14.03 -7.15
C GLY A 27 -13.28 13.51 -5.90
N GLU A 28 -13.99 13.00 -4.90
CA GLU A 28 -13.39 12.33 -3.74
C GLU A 28 -12.85 10.92 -4.08
N ALA A 29 -13.41 10.24 -5.09
CA ALA A 29 -12.87 8.96 -5.57
C ALA A 29 -11.51 9.17 -6.25
N LEU A 30 -11.36 10.27 -6.99
CA LEU A 30 -10.06 10.70 -7.55
C LEU A 30 -9.05 11.01 -6.44
N LYS A 31 -9.49 11.64 -5.34
CA LYS A 31 -8.62 11.92 -4.20
C LYS A 31 -8.16 10.65 -3.50
N ALA A 32 -9.06 9.68 -3.29
CA ALA A 32 -8.69 8.38 -2.75
C ALA A 32 -7.68 7.68 -3.67
N GLN A 33 -7.91 7.70 -4.98
CA GLN A 33 -7.00 7.15 -5.99
C GLN A 33 -5.60 7.78 -5.90
N GLN A 34 -5.51 9.11 -5.84
CA GLN A 34 -4.24 9.83 -5.74
C GLN A 34 -3.46 9.47 -4.48
N ILE A 35 -4.15 9.21 -3.36
CA ILE A 35 -3.50 8.80 -2.12
C ILE A 35 -2.94 7.38 -2.23
N ILE A 36 -3.69 6.46 -2.86
CA ILE A 36 -3.20 5.09 -3.12
C ILE A 36 -2.00 5.15 -4.08
N ASP A 37 -2.03 6.05 -5.07
CA ASP A 37 -0.94 6.21 -6.06
C ASP A 37 0.33 6.68 -5.36
N GLN A 38 0.22 7.66 -4.45
CA GLN A 38 1.34 8.09 -3.64
C GLN A 38 1.91 6.95 -2.77
N ALA A 39 1.06 6.10 -2.21
CA ALA A 39 1.50 4.94 -1.42
C ALA A 39 2.24 3.92 -2.28
N ALA A 40 1.78 3.67 -3.52
CA ALA A 40 2.46 2.79 -4.46
C ALA A 40 3.83 3.34 -4.86
N GLN A 41 3.91 4.62 -5.22
CA GLN A 41 5.16 5.29 -5.58
C GLN A 41 6.18 5.24 -4.45
N ASP A 42 5.75 5.53 -3.21
CA ASP A 42 6.62 5.46 -2.04
C ASP A 42 7.18 4.04 -1.80
N MET A 43 6.42 3.00 -2.14
CA MET A 43 6.86 1.60 -2.01
C MET A 43 7.75 1.14 -3.17
N GLU A 44 7.47 1.63 -4.37
CA GLU A 44 8.23 1.33 -5.59
C GLU A 44 9.68 1.81 -5.49
N GLU A 45 9.94 2.95 -4.84
CA GLU A 45 11.28 3.48 -4.62
C GLU A 45 12.24 2.47 -3.95
N LEU A 46 11.73 1.55 -3.13
CA LEU A 46 12.53 0.51 -2.47
C LEU A 46 12.37 -0.88 -3.09
N GLU A 47 11.42 -1.09 -3.98
CA GLU A 47 11.07 -2.42 -4.51
C GLU A 47 12.23 -3.09 -5.25
N GLU A 48 12.93 -2.35 -6.11
CA GLU A 48 14.08 -2.87 -6.84
C GLU A 48 15.23 -3.20 -5.88
N LEU A 49 15.47 -2.34 -4.89
CA LEU A 49 16.61 -2.40 -3.98
C LEU A 49 16.40 -3.36 -2.81
N VAL A 50 15.17 -3.74 -2.45
CA VAL A 50 14.87 -4.53 -1.24
C VAL A 50 15.52 -5.91 -1.23
N GLY A 51 15.85 -6.45 -2.41
CA GLY A 51 16.61 -7.71 -2.54
C GLY A 51 18.09 -7.57 -2.19
N ASP A 52 18.64 -6.36 -2.29
CA ASP A 52 20.05 -6.05 -2.05
C ASP A 52 20.29 -5.51 -0.63
N ILE A 53 19.22 -5.18 0.11
CA ILE A 53 19.32 -4.70 1.49
C ILE A 53 19.80 -5.84 2.40
N PRO A 54 20.91 -5.68 3.13
CA PRO A 54 21.34 -6.68 4.10
C PRO A 54 20.26 -6.91 5.16
N GLN A 55 20.06 -8.17 5.57
CA GLN A 55 18.96 -8.56 6.46
C GLN A 55 18.91 -7.73 7.76
N MET A 56 20.07 -7.40 8.34
CA MET A 56 20.19 -6.55 9.55
C MET A 56 19.70 -5.10 9.38
N HIS A 57 19.49 -4.66 8.14
CA HIS A 57 19.01 -3.31 7.81
C HIS A 57 17.57 -3.28 7.31
N LEU A 58 16.95 -4.44 7.00
CA LEU A 58 15.60 -4.50 6.45
C LEU A 58 14.59 -3.79 7.34
N GLU A 59 14.56 -4.09 8.65
CA GLU A 59 13.66 -3.44 9.61
C GLU A 59 13.81 -1.91 9.55
N SER A 60 15.04 -1.40 9.66
CA SER A 60 15.32 0.03 9.69
C SER A 60 14.96 0.77 8.39
N LYS A 61 15.00 0.06 7.25
CA LYS A 61 14.76 0.63 5.91
C LYS A 61 13.30 0.53 5.50
N LEU A 62 12.65 -0.60 5.79
CA LEU A 62 11.28 -0.88 5.36
C LEU A 62 10.25 -0.29 6.32
N THR A 63 10.51 -0.25 7.63
CA THR A 63 9.54 0.25 8.62
C THR A 63 9.03 1.66 8.32
N PRO A 64 9.88 2.66 8.01
CA PRO A 64 9.40 4.01 7.71
C PRO A 64 8.48 4.07 6.49
N VAL A 65 8.81 3.31 5.43
CA VAL A 65 8.01 3.27 4.20
C VAL A 65 6.69 2.56 4.46
N LEU A 66 6.72 1.39 5.11
CA LEU A 66 5.51 0.63 5.44
C LEU A 66 4.54 1.41 6.34
N LEU A 67 5.04 2.13 7.35
CA LEU A 67 4.19 2.97 8.21
C LEU A 67 3.58 4.16 7.43
N LYS A 68 4.34 4.76 6.52
CA LYS A 68 3.86 5.84 5.66
C LYS A 68 2.74 5.34 4.73
N SER A 69 3.00 4.23 4.03
CA SER A 69 2.04 3.59 3.14
C SER A 69 0.78 3.15 3.88
N HIS A 70 0.90 2.57 5.09
CA HIS A 70 -0.25 2.23 5.91
C HIS A 70 -1.11 3.45 6.23
N SER A 71 -0.49 4.57 6.60
CA SER A 71 -1.22 5.81 6.95
C SER A 71 -1.93 6.42 5.73
N GLN A 72 -1.32 6.31 4.54
CA GLN A 72 -1.93 6.75 3.29
C GLN A 72 -3.12 5.84 2.92
N LEU A 73 -2.95 4.53 2.98
CA LEU A 73 -4.00 3.57 2.65
C LEU A 73 -5.19 3.67 3.61
N ASP A 74 -4.96 3.84 4.92
CA ASP A 74 -6.03 4.09 5.90
C ASP A 74 -6.85 5.34 5.53
N ARG A 75 -6.17 6.43 5.15
CA ARG A 75 -6.85 7.65 4.70
C ARG A 75 -7.65 7.43 3.41
N ALA A 76 -7.09 6.70 2.43
CA ALA A 76 -7.80 6.37 1.20
C ALA A 76 -9.03 5.49 1.47
N ARG A 77 -8.90 4.50 2.36
CA ARG A 77 -9.98 3.62 2.79
C ARG A 77 -11.13 4.41 3.40
N LEU A 78 -10.84 5.36 4.31
CA LEU A 78 -11.88 6.20 4.91
C LEU A 78 -12.66 7.00 3.86
N LEU A 79 -11.98 7.58 2.86
CA LEU A 79 -12.64 8.29 1.76
C LEU A 79 -13.51 7.33 0.92
N LEU A 80 -13.04 6.12 0.65
CA LEU A 80 -13.82 5.12 -0.09
C LEU A 80 -15.08 4.69 0.68
N VAL A 81 -14.99 4.57 2.02
CA VAL A 81 -16.15 4.30 2.88
C VAL A 81 -17.15 5.45 2.84
N GLU A 82 -16.69 6.70 2.93
CA GLU A 82 -17.55 7.90 2.85
C GLU A 82 -18.31 7.98 1.51
N LEU A 83 -17.72 7.46 0.44
CA LEU A 83 -18.30 7.40 -0.90
C LEU A 83 -19.20 6.19 -1.15
N GLY A 84 -19.34 5.28 -0.17
CA GLY A 84 -20.09 4.03 -0.34
C GLY A 84 -19.40 3.02 -1.25
N ALA A 85 -18.11 3.19 -1.56
CA ALA A 85 -17.30 2.26 -2.35
C ALA A 85 -16.77 1.11 -1.48
N GLU A 86 -17.66 0.37 -0.84
CA GLU A 86 -17.34 -0.64 0.18
C GLU A 86 -16.38 -1.72 -0.33
N ASP A 87 -16.57 -2.21 -1.55
CA ASP A 87 -15.70 -3.24 -2.15
C ASP A 87 -14.26 -2.75 -2.30
N ARG A 88 -14.07 -1.49 -2.73
CA ARG A 88 -12.72 -0.90 -2.84
C ARG A 88 -12.12 -0.63 -1.47
N ALA A 89 -12.93 -0.15 -0.52
CA ALA A 89 -12.48 0.05 0.85
C ALA A 89 -12.03 -1.27 1.50
N ALA A 90 -12.75 -2.36 1.25
CA ALA A 90 -12.37 -3.70 1.69
C ALA A 90 -11.06 -4.19 1.05
N ALA A 91 -10.87 -3.92 -0.25
CA ALA A 91 -9.61 -4.24 -0.92
C ALA A 91 -8.42 -3.47 -0.32
N VAL A 92 -8.57 -2.16 -0.05
CA VAL A 92 -7.54 -1.35 0.61
C VAL A 92 -7.27 -1.85 2.04
N TRP A 93 -8.30 -2.26 2.77
CA TRP A 93 -8.15 -2.85 4.10
C TRP A 93 -7.28 -4.12 4.09
N GLU A 94 -7.42 -4.98 3.09
CA GLU A 94 -6.55 -6.16 2.96
C GLU A 94 -5.08 -5.77 2.77
N LEU A 95 -4.78 -4.68 2.06
CA LEU A 95 -3.41 -4.14 1.95
C LEU A 95 -2.88 -3.65 3.29
N GLU A 96 -3.69 -2.92 4.07
CA GLU A 96 -3.32 -2.49 5.42
C GLU A 96 -2.97 -3.70 6.31
N GLN A 97 -3.75 -4.79 6.23
CA GLN A 97 -3.47 -6.03 6.94
C GLN A 97 -2.18 -6.70 6.46
N LYS A 98 -1.89 -6.70 5.16
CA LYS A 98 -0.63 -7.22 4.62
C LYS A 98 0.57 -6.40 5.11
N ILE A 99 0.45 -5.07 5.14
CA ILE A 99 1.48 -4.17 5.71
C ILE A 99 1.71 -4.50 7.18
N TYR A 100 0.64 -4.60 7.98
CA TYR A 100 0.75 -4.92 9.40
C TYR A 100 1.44 -6.26 9.66
N ARG A 101 1.11 -7.30 8.88
CA ARG A 101 1.77 -8.61 8.95
C ARG A 101 3.22 -8.57 8.51
N LEU A 102 3.60 -7.66 7.61
CA LEU A 102 4.98 -7.47 7.19
C LEU A 102 5.77 -6.74 8.28
N LEU A 103 5.24 -5.66 8.82
CA LEU A 103 5.82 -4.94 9.96
C LEU A 103 6.08 -5.86 11.16
N ASN A 104 5.14 -6.75 11.50
CA ASN A 104 5.31 -7.71 12.59
C ASN A 104 6.33 -8.82 12.32
N ALA A 105 6.77 -8.98 11.07
CA ALA A 105 7.70 -10.03 10.66
C ALA A 105 9.12 -9.51 10.38
N LEU A 106 9.30 -8.18 10.34
CA LEU A 106 10.61 -7.52 10.31
C LEU A 106 11.31 -7.71 11.66
#